data_AF-A0A1H7WEJ6-F1
#
_entry.id   AF-A0A1H7WEJ6-F1
#
_cell.length_a   1.000
_cell.length_b   1.000
_cell.length_c   1.000
_cell.angle_alpha   90.00
_cell.angle_beta   90.00
_cell.angle_gamma   90.00
#
_symmetry.space_group_name_H-M   'P 1'
#
loop_
_entity.id
_entity.type
_entity.pdbx_description
1 polymer ?
#
loop_
_entity_poly.entity_id
_entity_poly.type
_entity_poly.pdbx_seq_one_letter_code
_entity_poly.pdbx_strand_id
1 'polypeptide(L)' 'MPPLPAEMEPIPLSAVQHAVYCLRQAALIHLERLWAENRFTAEGDVLHAVPTRAAAAGRVECGGCYRCRWPQND' A
#
# COMPACT_ATOMS: atom_id res chain seq x y z
N MET A 1 -20.29 16.17 6.27
CA MET A 1 -19.09 16.65 6.97
C MET A 1 -18.91 18.10 6.58
N PRO A 2 -18.98 19.07 7.51
CA PRO A 2 -18.67 20.46 7.18
C PRO A 2 -17.22 20.55 6.66
N PRO A 3 -16.92 21.49 5.75
CA PRO A 3 -15.55 21.70 5.30
C PRO A 3 -14.68 22.08 6.51
N LEU A 4 -13.48 21.48 6.58
CA LEU A 4 -12.50 21.87 7.56
C LEU A 4 -12.08 23.34 7.30
N PRO A 5 -11.78 24.13 8.34
CA PRO A 5 -11.12 25.42 8.20
C PRO A 5 -9.98 25.36 7.19
N ALA A 6 -9.88 26.38 6.35
CA ALA A 6 -8.91 26.43 5.25
C ALA A 6 -7.45 26.36 5.73
N GLU A 7 -7.22 26.67 7.01
CA GLU A 7 -5.93 26.66 7.69
C GLU A 7 -5.54 25.31 8.31
N MET A 8 -6.42 24.29 8.30
CA MET A 8 -6.08 22.97 8.83
C MET A 8 -5.47 22.06 7.77
N GLU A 9 -4.16 21.85 7.87
CA GLU A 9 -3.44 20.88 7.05
C GLU A 9 -3.86 19.44 7.43
N PRO A 10 -4.36 18.62 6.49
CA PRO A 10 -4.71 17.25 6.77
C PRO A 10 -3.47 16.41 7.11
N ILE A 11 -3.54 15.66 8.20
CA ILE A 11 -2.49 14.69 8.55
C ILE A 11 -2.77 13.38 7.80
N PRO A 12 -1.80 12.83 7.05
CA PRO A 12 -1.99 11.54 6.41
C PRO A 12 -2.17 10.44 7.46
N LEU A 13 -3.14 9.55 7.24
CA LEU A 13 -3.44 8.46 8.19
C LEU A 13 -2.21 7.58 8.47
N SER A 14 -1.35 7.38 7.48
CA SER A 14 -0.10 6.63 7.61
C SER A 14 0.88 7.29 8.61
N ALA A 15 0.86 8.62 8.78
CA ALA A 15 1.69 9.30 9.78
C ALA A 15 1.26 8.95 11.21
N VAL A 16 -0.04 8.90 11.46
CA VAL A 16 -0.57 8.48 12.77
C VAL A 16 -0.24 7.00 13.03
N GLN A 17 -0.41 6.14 12.02
CA GLN A 17 -0.10 4.72 12.14
C GLN A 17 1.38 4.46 12.44
N HIS A 18 2.30 5.11 11.71
CA HIS A 18 3.74 4.96 11.97
C HIS A 18 4.15 5.51 13.33
N ALA A 19 3.53 6.60 13.79
CA ALA A 19 3.82 7.17 15.11
C ALA A 19 3.41 6.22 16.25
N VAL A 20 2.26 5.56 16.12
CA VAL A 20 1.78 4.55 17.10
C VAL A 20 2.70 3.33 17.14
N TYR A 21 3.26 2.91 16.00
CA TYR A 21 4.20 1.79 15.94
C TYR A 21 5.60 2.16 16.49
N CYS A 22 6.23 3.23 15.95
CA CYS A 22 7.53 3.70 16.39
C CYS A 22 7.81 5.13 15.91
N LEU A 23 8.03 6.07 16.84
CA LEU A 23 8.34 7.47 16.52
C LEU A 23 9.62 7.64 15.67
N ARG A 24 10.64 6.79 15.88
CA ARG A 24 11.85 6.79 15.04
C ARG A 24 11.52 6.47 13.59
N GLN A 25 10.69 5.44 13.36
CA GLN A 25 10.27 5.05 12.01
C GLN A 25 9.42 6.15 11.36
N ALA A 26 8.51 6.76 12.11
CA ALA A 26 7.70 7.88 11.63
C ALA A 26 8.57 9.07 11.17
N ALA A 27 9.62 9.42 11.92
CA ALA A 27 10.56 10.48 11.55
C ALA A 27 11.33 10.15 10.26
N LEU A 28 11.86 8.93 10.13
CA LEU A 28 12.57 8.51 8.92
C LEU A 28 11.68 8.61 7.67
N ILE A 29 10.41 8.21 7.79
CA ILE A 29 9.49 8.18 6.64
C ILE A 29 8.96 9.58 6.30
N HIS A 30 8.47 10.33 7.30
CA HIS A 30 7.73 11.57 7.07
C HIS A 30 8.59 12.84 7.10
N LEU A 31 9.74 12.82 7.79
CA LEU A 31 10.68 13.94 7.82
C LEU A 31 11.84 13.73 6.82
N GLU A 32 12.52 12.60 6.93
CA GLU A 32 13.73 12.31 6.12
C GLU A 32 13.39 11.76 4.73
N ARG A 33 12.12 11.42 4.47
CA ARG A 33 11.65 10.78 3.22
C ARG A 33 12.40 9.48 2.89
N LEU A 34 12.85 8.77 3.92
CA LEU A 34 13.52 7.47 3.83
C LEU A 34 12.50 6.36 4.05
N TRP A 35 12.20 5.63 2.97
CA TRP A 35 11.31 4.49 2.97
C TRP A 35 12.00 3.29 2.34
N ALA A 36 11.89 2.13 2.98
CA ALA A 36 12.27 0.85 2.42
C ALA A 36 11.01 -0.02 2.35
N GLU A 37 10.66 -0.44 1.14
CA GLU A 37 9.49 -1.30 0.93
C GLU A 37 9.72 -2.67 1.56
N ASN A 38 8.71 -3.14 2.29
CA ASN A 38 8.65 -4.55 2.66
C ASN A 38 7.89 -5.32 1.58
N ARG A 39 8.01 -6.65 1.62
CA ARG A 39 7.36 -7.55 0.67
C ARG A 39 5.86 -7.28 0.50
N PHE A 40 5.13 -7.00 1.58
CA PHE A 40 3.68 -6.78 1.51
C PHE A 40 3.32 -5.47 0.82
N THR A 41 4.12 -4.42 0.99
CA THR A 41 3.96 -3.16 0.27
C THR A 41 4.17 -3.37 -1.23
N ALA A 42 5.27 -4.03 -1.63
CA ALA A 42 5.57 -4.31 -3.03
C ALA A 42 4.52 -5.22 -3.69
N GLU A 43 4.04 -6.26 -2.98
CA GLU A 43 2.94 -7.11 -3.45
C GLU A 43 1.64 -6.30 -3.62
N GLY A 44 1.36 -5.38 -2.69
CA GLY A 44 0.21 -4.47 -2.76
C GLY A 44 0.25 -3.55 -3.97
N ASP A 45 1.42 -3.00 -4.31
CA ASP A 45 1.57 -2.10 -5.47
C ASP A 45 1.27 -2.82 -6.79
N VAL A 46 1.72 -4.08 -6.94
CA VAL A 46 1.39 -4.90 -8.11
C VAL A 46 -0.10 -5.20 -8.18
N LEU A 47 -0.73 -5.48 -7.04
CA LEU A 47 -2.18 -5.71 -6.97
C LEU A 47 -2.99 -4.44 -7.28
N HIS A 48 -2.52 -3.27 -6.86
CA HIS A 48 -3.16 -1.99 -7.15
C HIS A 48 -2.95 -1.53 -8.59
N ALA A 49 -1.80 -1.86 -9.20
CA ALA A 49 -1.51 -1.58 -10.61
C ALA A 49 -2.43 -2.34 -11.58
N VAL A 50 -2.98 -3.49 -11.14
CA VAL A 50 -4.04 -4.21 -11.85
C VAL A 50 -5.36 -3.93 -11.14
N PRO A 51 -6.03 -2.78 -11.43
CA PRO A 51 -7.32 -2.49 -10.84
C PRO A 51 -8.25 -3.64 -11.22
N THR A 52 -8.77 -4.32 -10.20
CA THR A 52 -9.56 -5.55 -10.37
C THR A 52 -10.90 -5.20 -10.99
N ARG A 53 -10.91 -4.98 -12.32
CA ARG A 53 -12.11 -4.78 -13.13
C ARG A 53 -11.84 -5.06 -14.62
N ALA A 54 -11.31 -6.24 -14.93
CA ALA A 54 -11.43 -6.84 -16.26
C ALA A 54 -11.21 -8.36 -16.20
N ALA A 55 -12.14 -9.10 -15.57
CA ALA A 55 -12.43 -10.46 -16.01
C ALA A 55 -13.34 -10.38 -17.25
N ALA A 56 -12.82 -9.81 -18.34
CA ALA A 56 -13.55 -9.69 -19.60
C ALA A 56 -12.58 -9.72 -20.78
N ALA A 57 -12.01 -10.90 -21.03
CA ALA A 57 -11.79 -11.49 -22.37
C ALA A 57 -10.70 -12.57 -22.29
N GLY A 58 -11.08 -13.80 -22.64
CA GLY A 58 -10.14 -14.88 -22.90
C GLY A 58 -9.88 -15.78 -21.68
N ARG A 59 -10.25 -17.05 -21.83
CA ARG A 59 -9.96 -18.14 -20.89
C ARG A 59 -8.49 -18.09 -20.45
N VAL A 60 -8.25 -17.63 -19.23
CA VAL A 60 -7.11 -18.07 -18.44
C VAL A 60 -7.66 -19.15 -17.53
N GLU A 61 -7.23 -20.39 -17.75
CA GLU A 61 -7.34 -21.41 -16.70
C GLU A 61 -6.43 -21.00 -15.55
N CYS A 62 -6.96 -20.16 -14.67
CA CYS A 62 -6.56 -20.09 -13.28
C CYS A 62 -7.83 -19.88 -12.48
N GLY A 63 -8.55 -20.97 -12.27
CA GLY A 63 -9.66 -21.00 -11.33
C GLY A 63 -9.15 -20.66 -9.94
N GLY A 64 -9.56 -19.51 -9.41
CA GLY A 64 -9.68 -19.26 -7.97
C GLY A 64 -8.48 -19.65 -7.11
N CYS A 65 -7.26 -19.40 -7.56
CA CYS A 65 -6.07 -19.74 -6.79
C CYS A 65 -5.45 -18.49 -6.18
N TYR A 66 -5.67 -18.26 -4.88
CA TYR A 66 -4.83 -17.39 -4.02
C TYR A 66 -3.38 -17.93 -3.89
N ARG A 67 -2.96 -18.78 -4.83
CA ARG A 67 -1.78 -19.64 -4.79
C ARG A 67 -1.12 -19.73 -6.16
N CYS A 68 -1.21 -18.66 -6.97
CA CYS A 68 -0.19 -18.37 -7.96
C CYS A 68 1.10 -18.07 -7.19
N ARG A 69 1.86 -19.14 -6.95
CA ARG A 69 3.14 -19.16 -6.28
C ARG A 69 4.06 -18.14 -6.95
N TRP A 70 4.26 -17.00 -6.29
CA TRP A 70 5.38 -16.11 -6.55
C TRP A 70 6.66 -16.96 -6.60
N PRO A 71 7.57 -16.74 -7.57
CA PRO A 71 8.86 -17.40 -7.52
C PRO A 71 9.49 -17.02 -6.19
N GLN A 72 9.75 -18.02 -5.34
CA GLN A 72 10.58 -17.84 -4.17
C GLN A 72 11.96 -17.53 -4.71
N ASN A 73 12.29 -16.25 -4.83
CA ASN A 73 13.68 -15.83 -4.86
C ASN A 73 14.19 -16.00 -3.43
N ASP A 74 15.25 -16.79 -3.28
CA ASP A 74 16.16 -16.67 -2.12
C ASP A 74 16.63 -15.21 -1.97
#